data_AF-I8AJT9-F1
#
_entry.id   AF-I8AJT9-F1
#
_cell.length_a   1.000
_cell.length_b   1.000
_cell.length_c   1.000
_cell.angle_alpha   90.00
_cell.angle_beta   90.00
_cell.angle_gamma   90.00
#
_symmetry.space_group_name_H-M   'P 1'
#
loop_
_entity.id
_entity.type
_entity.pdbx_description
1 polymer ?
#
loop_
_entity_poly.entity_id
_entity_poly.type
_entity_poly.pdbx_seq_one_letter_code
_entity_poly.pdbx_strand_id
1 'polypeptide(L)'
;MKHKAEFILSIINTVLSGIGFLVLLLFIFILNNPEFIKALEIDSAEFAQVGFLYFSILILILSIISLIGIFVYKKGKSVTAISIVSIVFGGLFLLISFGYSFLPSAMLITTGILGLVRRNKASVTFEQ
;
A
#
# COMPACT_ATOMS: atom_id res chain seq x y z
N MET A 1 23.50 -1.74 -2.33
CA MET A 1 22.34 -1.04 -1.72
C MET A 1 22.15 -1.53 -0.30
N LYS A 2 22.12 -0.63 0.70
CA LYS A 2 21.99 -0.96 2.14
C LYS A 2 20.58 -1.46 2.52
N HIS A 3 19.54 -1.00 1.81
CA HIS A 3 18.12 -1.30 2.08
C HIS A 3 17.49 -2.19 0.98
N LYS A 4 18.18 -3.28 0.61
CA LYS A 4 17.76 -4.13 -0.53
C LYS A 4 16.40 -4.80 -0.31
N ALA A 5 16.13 -5.29 0.90
CA ALA A 5 14.87 -5.97 1.21
C ALA A 5 13.68 -4.99 1.23
N GLU A 6 13.85 -3.81 1.83
CA GLU A 6 12.85 -2.77 1.93
C GLU A 6 12.50 -2.21 0.54
N PHE A 7 13.52 -2.07 -0.31
CA PHE A 7 13.34 -1.71 -1.71
C PHE A 7 12.51 -2.76 -2.47
N ILE A 8 12.84 -4.06 -2.32
CA ILE A 8 12.09 -5.15 -2.98
C ILE A 8 10.65 -5.21 -2.46
N LEU A 9 10.46 -5.11 -1.13
CA LEU A 9 9.12 -5.10 -0.55
C LEU A 9 8.31 -3.90 -1.00
N SER A 10 8.93 -2.73 -1.15
CA SER A 10 8.26 -1.54 -1.70
C SER A 10 7.83 -1.76 -3.16
N ILE A 11 8.66 -2.41 -3.99
CA ILE A 11 8.28 -2.78 -5.36
C ILE A 11 7.09 -3.72 -5.36
N ILE A 12 7.16 -4.81 -4.60
CA ILE A 12 6.07 -5.79 -4.54
C ILE A 12 4.79 -5.12 -4.07
N ASN A 13 4.87 -4.26 -3.04
CA ASN A 13 3.71 -3.57 -2.52
C ASN A 13 3.10 -2.58 -3.53
N THR A 14 3.93 -1.83 -4.28
CA THR A 14 3.46 -0.98 -5.38
C THR A 14 2.76 -1.80 -6.46
N VAL A 15 3.32 -2.94 -6.86
CA VAL A 15 2.72 -3.81 -7.88
C VAL A 15 1.39 -4.38 -7.40
N LEU A 16 1.33 -4.94 -6.19
CA LEU A 16 0.10 -5.51 -5.63
C LEU A 16 -0.98 -4.44 -5.44
N SER A 17 -0.61 -3.26 -4.93
CA SER A 17 -1.55 -2.15 -4.77
C SER A 17 -2.02 -1.62 -6.13
N GLY A 18 -1.14 -1.55 -7.13
CA GLY A 18 -1.48 -1.16 -8.49
C GLY A 18 -2.43 -2.14 -9.17
N ILE A 19 -2.19 -3.45 -9.03
CA ILE A 19 -3.11 -4.48 -9.53
C ILE A 19 -4.45 -4.38 -8.80
N GLY A 20 -4.45 -4.26 -7.47
CA GLY A 20 -5.66 -4.08 -6.67
C GLY A 20 -6.46 -2.85 -7.10
N PHE A 21 -5.80 -1.73 -7.38
CA PHE A 21 -6.43 -0.53 -7.92
C PHE A 21 -7.12 -0.77 -9.27
N LEU A 22 -6.43 -1.43 -10.21
CA LEU A 22 -7.00 -1.73 -11.52
C LEU A 22 -8.21 -2.67 -11.43
N VAL A 23 -8.15 -3.66 -10.53
CA VAL A 23 -9.28 -4.56 -10.27
C VAL A 23 -10.47 -3.79 -9.72
N LEU A 24 -10.26 -2.91 -8.73
CA LEU A 24 -11.35 -2.09 -8.17
C LEU A 24 -11.95 -1.13 -9.21
N LEU A 25 -11.12 -0.51 -10.06
CA LEU A 25 -11.61 0.29 -11.18
C LEU A 25 -12.45 -0.54 -12.15
N LEU A 26 -12.02 -1.75 -12.50
CA LEU A 26 -12.78 -2.65 -13.36
C LEU A 26 -14.18 -2.92 -12.78
N PHE A 27 -14.27 -3.20 -11.47
CA PHE A 27 -15.56 -3.41 -10.80
C PHE A 27 -16.45 -2.17 -10.84
N ILE A 28 -15.88 -0.97 -10.68
CA ILE A 28 -16.62 0.29 -10.83
C ILE A 28 -17.16 0.44 -12.26
N PHE A 29 -16.38 0.07 -13.29
CA PHE A 29 -16.85 0.10 -14.67
C PHE A 29 -17.98 -0.89 -14.93
N ILE A 30 -17.88 -2.11 -14.40
CA ILE A 30 -18.93 -3.13 -14.51
C ILE A 30 -20.23 -2.64 -13.83
N LEU A 31 -20.12 -2.08 -12.63
CA LEU A 31 -21.27 -1.57 -11.89
C LEU A 31 -21.87 -0.28 -12.45
N ASN A 32 -21.18 0.41 -13.36
CA ASN A 32 -21.77 1.51 -14.13
C ASN A 32 -22.62 1.03 -15.31
N ASN A 33 -22.65 -0.28 -15.60
CA ASN A 33 -23.48 -0.82 -16.67
C ASN A 33 -24.93 -1.01 -16.17
N PRO A 34 -25.93 -0.35 -16.80
CA PRO A 34 -27.34 -0.44 -16.39
C PRO A 34 -27.91 -1.86 -16.43
N GLU A 35 -27.41 -2.72 -17.32
CA GLU A 35 -27.85 -4.12 -17.40
C GLU A 35 -27.38 -4.92 -16.18
N PHE A 36 -26.19 -4.61 -15.66
CA PHE A 36 -25.63 -5.25 -14.47
C PHE A 36 -26.31 -4.76 -13.18
N ILE A 37 -26.60 -3.46 -13.10
CA ILE A 37 -27.37 -2.87 -11.98
C ILE A 37 -28.78 -3.44 -11.94
N LYS A 38 -29.42 -3.72 -13.08
CA LYS A 38 -30.75 -4.35 -13.08
C LYS A 38 -30.74 -5.78 -12.53
N ALA A 39 -29.60 -6.47 -12.62
CA ALA A 39 -29.41 -7.81 -12.06
C ALA A 39 -29.03 -7.79 -10.58
N LEU A 40 -28.34 -6.75 -10.12
CA LEU A 40 -28.01 -6.47 -8.72
C LEU A 40 -28.95 -5.39 -8.19
N GLU A 41 -30.08 -5.78 -7.61
CA GLU A 41 -31.06 -4.92 -6.91
C GLU A 41 -30.52 -3.51 -6.57
N ILE A 42 -31.14 -2.47 -7.14
CA ILE A 42 -30.58 -1.11 -7.33
C ILE A 42 -29.86 -0.55 -6.08
N ASP A 43 -30.45 -0.70 -4.90
CA ASP A 43 -29.88 -0.16 -3.64
C ASP A 43 -28.55 -0.82 -3.26
N SER A 44 -28.36 -2.10 -3.61
CA SER A 44 -27.12 -2.84 -3.35
C SER A 44 -25.99 -2.44 -4.30
N ALA A 45 -26.32 -2.10 -5.55
CA ALA A 45 -25.35 -1.70 -6.56
C ALA A 45 -24.77 -0.32 -6.27
N GLU A 46 -25.59 0.64 -5.85
CA GLU A 46 -25.12 2.00 -5.51
C GLU A 46 -24.20 1.98 -4.29
N PHE A 47 -24.56 1.22 -3.24
CA PHE A 47 -23.69 1.04 -2.07
C PHE A 47 -22.36 0.38 -2.43
N ALA A 48 -22.39 -0.65 -3.27
CA ALA A 48 -21.18 -1.32 -3.74
C ALA A 48 -20.29 -0.37 -4.55
N GLN A 49 -20.87 0.44 -5.44
CA GLN A 49 -20.12 1.39 -6.25
C GLN A 49 -19.38 2.44 -5.41
N VAL A 50 -20.05 3.02 -4.42
CA VAL A 50 -19.43 3.98 -3.47
C VAL A 50 -18.32 3.29 -2.66
N GLY A 51 -18.57 2.07 -2.18
CA GLY A 51 -17.57 1.27 -1.46
C GLY A 51 -16.32 1.01 -2.30
N PHE A 52 -16.48 0.53 -3.54
CA PHE A 52 -15.36 0.27 -4.43
C PHE A 52 -14.59 1.55 -4.79
N LEU A 53 -15.28 2.68 -4.98
CA LEU A 53 -14.62 3.97 -5.20
C LEU A 53 -13.75 4.35 -3.99
N TYR A 54 -14.30 4.25 -2.79
CA TYR A 54 -13.56 4.54 -1.56
C TYR A 54 -12.32 3.66 -1.42
N PHE A 55 -12.46 2.33 -1.57
CA PHE A 55 -11.33 1.41 -1.50
C PHE A 55 -10.30 1.65 -2.60
N SER A 56 -10.72 2.04 -3.80
CA SER A 56 -9.81 2.37 -4.90
C SER A 56 -8.89 3.54 -4.56
N ILE A 57 -9.44 4.58 -3.91
CA ILE A 57 -8.65 5.73 -3.46
C ILE A 57 -7.67 5.31 -2.36
N LEU A 58 -8.10 4.49 -1.41
CA LEU A 58 -7.21 4.02 -0.34
C LEU A 58 -6.02 3.23 -0.89
N ILE A 59 -6.28 2.29 -1.82
CA ILE A 59 -5.22 1.46 -2.40
C ILE A 59 -4.29 2.25 -3.34
N LEU A 60 -4.81 3.30 -3.99
CA LEU A 60 -4.01 4.24 -4.75
C LEU A 60 -3.00 4.97 -3.85
N ILE A 61 -3.44 5.43 -2.67
CA ILE A 61 -2.55 6.09 -1.70
C ILE A 61 -1.45 5.12 -1.23
N LEU A 62 -1.80 3.86 -0.92
CA LEU A 62 -0.82 2.83 -0.56
C LEU A 62 0.21 2.59 -1.68
N SER A 63 -0.24 2.58 -2.93
CA SER A 63 0.62 2.47 -4.09
C SER A 63 1.61 3.63 -4.18
N ILE A 64 1.13 4.87 -4.03
CA ILE A 64 1.96 6.10 -4.06
C ILE A 64 3.01 6.08 -2.95
N ILE A 65 2.63 5.75 -1.71
CA ILE A 65 3.57 5.68 -0.58
C ILE A 65 4.65 4.63 -0.85
N SER A 66 4.25 3.46 -1.35
CA SER A 66 5.20 2.39 -1.71
C SER A 66 6.15 2.83 -2.82
N LEU A 67 5.65 3.57 -3.81
CA LEU A 67 6.41 4.09 -4.94
C LEU A 67 7.44 5.14 -4.48
N ILE A 68 7.05 6.03 -3.56
CA ILE A 68 7.99 6.93 -2.85
C ILE A 68 9.03 6.11 -2.09
N GLY A 69 8.61 5.06 -1.38
CA GLY A 69 9.48 4.08 -0.70
C GLY A 69 10.60 3.55 -1.59
N ILE A 70 10.28 3.12 -2.81
CA ILE A 70 11.26 2.62 -3.79
C ILE A 70 12.40 3.65 -4.00
N PHE A 71 12.07 4.92 -4.24
CA PHE A 71 13.07 5.96 -4.46
C PHE A 71 13.89 6.27 -3.20
N VAL A 72 13.23 6.31 -2.04
CA VAL A 72 13.87 6.64 -0.76
C VAL A 72 14.82 5.52 -0.34
N TYR A 73 14.40 4.25 -0.37
CA TYR A 73 15.24 3.10 -0.03
C TYR A 73 16.37 2.86 -1.05
N LYS A 74 16.17 3.20 -2.34
CA LYS A 74 17.23 3.16 -3.35
C LYS A 74 18.33 4.18 -3.05
N LYS A 75 17.97 5.42 -2.70
CA LYS A 75 18.92 6.51 -2.40
C LYS A 75 19.51 6.41 -0.98
N GLY A 76 18.81 5.77 -0.05
CA GLY A 76 19.22 5.64 1.35
C GLY A 76 19.15 6.95 2.15
N LYS A 77 18.56 8.02 1.60
CA LYS A 77 18.29 9.29 2.30
C LYS A 77 16.91 9.21 2.95
N SER A 78 16.69 9.89 4.08
CA SER A 78 15.35 10.01 4.71
C SER A 78 14.62 8.68 5.02
N VAL A 79 15.38 7.59 5.19
CA VAL A 79 14.84 6.23 5.43
C VAL A 79 13.94 6.20 6.67
N THR A 80 14.28 6.96 7.71
CA THR A 80 13.47 7.04 8.94
C THR A 80 12.10 7.66 8.70
N ALA A 81 12.04 8.77 7.95
CA ALA A 81 10.78 9.43 7.65
C ALA A 81 9.84 8.51 6.87
N ILE A 82 10.34 7.87 5.80
CA ILE A 82 9.51 6.96 5.00
C ILE A 82 9.09 5.72 5.79
N SER A 83 9.93 5.25 6.71
CA SER A 83 9.61 4.09 7.54
C SER A 83 8.48 4.40 8.52
N ILE A 84 8.51 5.57 9.17
CA ILE A 84 7.43 6.03 10.06
C ILE A 84 6.14 6.21 9.27
N VAL A 85 6.20 6.89 8.11
CA VAL A 85 5.05 7.07 7.21
C VAL A 85 4.47 5.70 6.81
N SER A 86 5.32 4.73 6.45
CA SER A 86 4.88 3.39 6.07
C SER A 86 4.14 2.67 7.21
N ILE A 87 4.62 2.78 8.44
CA ILE A 87 3.96 2.18 9.61
C ILE A 87 2.64 2.88 9.92
N VAL A 88 2.61 4.21 9.96
CA VAL A 88 1.43 4.99 10.31
C VAL A 88 0.32 4.76 9.29
N PHE A 89 0.62 4.94 8.00
CA PHE A 89 -0.38 4.74 6.96
C PHE A 89 -0.77 3.27 6.85
N GLY A 90 0.18 2.34 6.86
CA GLY A 90 -0.14 0.91 6.83
C GLY A 90 -1.07 0.49 7.99
N GLY A 91 -0.83 0.99 9.20
CA GLY A 91 -1.70 0.76 10.36
C GLY A 91 -3.09 1.38 10.19
N LEU A 92 -3.18 2.65 9.78
CA LEU A 92 -4.46 3.32 9.53
C LEU A 92 -5.28 2.60 8.46
N PHE A 93 -4.67 2.22 7.34
CA PHE A 93 -5.35 1.51 6.26
C PHE A 93 -5.80 0.11 6.67
N LEU A 94 -5.06 -0.58 7.54
CA LEU A 94 -5.47 -1.88 8.06
C LEU A 94 -6.73 -1.77 8.94
N LEU A 95 -6.86 -0.69 9.71
CA LEU A 95 -8.05 -0.41 10.54
C LEU A 95 -9.26 0.01 9.70
N ILE A 96 -9.06 0.93 8.74
CA ILE A 96 -10.16 1.54 7.97
C ILE A 96 -10.69 0.59 6.90
N SER A 97 -9.84 -0.26 6.32
CA SER A 97 -10.23 -1.12 5.20
C SER A 97 -10.94 -2.42 5.62
N PHE A 98 -11.16 -2.69 6.91
CA PHE A 98 -11.78 -3.93 7.41
C PHE A 98 -11.23 -5.23 6.76
N GLY A 99 -9.94 -5.24 6.40
CA GLY A 99 -9.26 -6.40 5.81
C GLY A 99 -9.16 -6.41 4.27
N TYR A 100 -9.88 -5.54 3.53
CA TYR A 100 -9.80 -5.48 2.07
C TYR A 100 -8.39 -5.12 1.56
N SER A 101 -7.62 -4.34 2.32
CA SER A 101 -6.23 -4.00 1.99
C SER A 101 -5.22 -4.64 2.95
N PHE A 102 -5.58 -5.76 3.61
CA PHE A 102 -4.75 -6.37 4.65
C PHE A 102 -3.31 -6.65 4.17
N LEU A 103 -3.16 -7.34 3.04
CA LEU A 103 -1.85 -7.73 2.52
C LEU A 103 -0.95 -6.51 2.20
N PRO A 104 -1.38 -5.53 1.37
CA PRO A 104 -0.54 -4.38 1.09
C PRO A 104 -0.27 -3.50 2.31
N SER A 105 -1.23 -3.38 3.23
CA SER A 105 -1.03 -2.67 4.51
C SER A 105 0.01 -3.37 5.40
N ALA A 106 -0.07 -4.69 5.56
CA ALA A 106 0.87 -5.47 6.35
C ALA A 106 2.29 -5.43 5.77
N MET A 107 2.41 -5.49 4.43
CA MET A 107 3.70 -5.34 3.75
C MET A 107 4.29 -3.94 3.95
N LEU A 108 3.46 -2.89 3.92
CA LEU A 108 3.92 -1.52 4.16
C LEU A 108 4.44 -1.35 5.60
N ILE A 109 3.71 -1.88 6.59
CA ILE A 109 4.14 -1.89 8.00
C ILE A 109 5.48 -2.63 8.15
N THR A 110 5.57 -3.84 7.57
CA THR A 110 6.79 -4.67 7.64
C THR A 110 7.99 -3.95 7.02
N THR A 111 7.79 -3.30 5.88
CA THR A 111 8.81 -2.50 5.20
C THR A 111 9.30 -1.36 6.09
N GLY A 112 8.40 -0.65 6.76
CA GLY A 112 8.75 0.42 7.69
C GLY A 112 9.51 -0.09 8.92
N ILE A 113 9.09 -1.20 9.53
CA ILE A 113 9.80 -1.79 10.67
C ILE A 113 11.23 -2.16 10.28
N LEU A 114 11.41 -2.84 9.14
CA LEU A 114 12.74 -3.22 8.65
C LEU A 114 13.64 -2.00 8.38
N GLY A 115 13.07 -0.95 7.80
CA GLY A 115 13.77 0.31 7.55
C GLY A 115 14.28 1.00 8.82
N LEU A 116 13.50 0.98 9.91
CA LEU A 116 13.92 1.51 11.21
C LEU A 116 14.99 0.63 11.87
N VAL A 117 14.80 -0.69 11.91
CA VAL A 117 15.72 -1.62 12.59
C VAL A 117 17.11 -1.61 11.96
N ARG A 118 17.22 -1.54 10.63
CA ARG A 118 18.53 -1.54 9.95
C ARG A 118 19.31 -0.24 10.07
N ARG A 119 18.68 0.88 10.45
CA ARG A 119 19.42 2.12 10.76
C ARG A 119 20.20 1.99 12.06
N ASN A 120 19.64 1.29 13.06
CA ASN A 120 20.23 1.19 14.39
C ASN A 120 21.40 0.22 14.48
N LYS A 121 21.65 -0.59 13.44
CA LYS A 121 22.92 -1.32 13.28
C LYS A 121 24.00 -0.33 12.85
N ALA A 122 24.54 0.41 13.81
CA ALA A 122 25.78 1.15 13.65
C ALA A 122 26.86 0.18 13.14
N SER A 123 27.66 0.60 12.16
CA SER A 123 28.84 -0.15 11.75
C SER A 123 29.77 -0.21 12.95
N VAL A 124 29.97 -1.41 13.50
CA VAL A 124 31.03 -1.62 14.48
C VAL A 124 32.34 -1.39 13.72
N THR A 125 32.91 -0.20 13.87
CA THR A 125 34.29 0.07 13.47
C THR A 125 35.15 -0.74 14.42
N PHE A 126 35.57 -1.93 13.97
CA PHE A 126 36.72 -2.58 14.55
C PHE A 126 37.94 -1.78 14.08
N GLU A 127 38.28 -0.72 14.82
CA GLU A 127 39.64 -0.22 14.81
C GLU A 127 40.51 -1.32 15.45
N GLN A 128 41.31 -1.98 14.61
CA GLN A 128 42.48 -2.77 15.01
C GLN A 128 43.67 -2.25 14.20
#